data_AF-A0A9P0ZQT4-F1
#
_entry.id   AF-A0A9P0ZQT4-F1
#
_cell.length_a   1.000
_cell.length_b   1.000
_cell.length_c   1.000
_cell.angle_alpha   90.00
_cell.angle_beta   90.00
_cell.angle_gamma   90.00
#
_symmetry.space_group_name_H-M   'P 1'
#
loop_
_entity.id
_entity.type
_entity.pdbx_description
1 polymer ?
#
loop_
_entity_poly.entity_id
_entity_poly.type
_entity_poly.pdbx_seq_one_letter_code
_entity_poly.pdbx_strand_id
1 'polypeptide(L)'
;MLKKFLSDAKYYFWDDPYLFRICADQVVRRCIPEDEMNEILYHCHAGPTGGHFSGNRTARRVLECGYYWPTLFKDANSYVASCDRCQRVGNISKRDEMPQTYLLPCEVFDVWGIDFVGPFPSSRGNKFILVAIDYVSKWVEAIASPTNDARVVVRFVKKLFSRFGVPKVLISDRGTHFRNDPLARVLSKYGVQHRQGVAYHPQTQGQVENANRDLKAILENAVAQTRKDWSEKLDDALWAFRTAYKTPIGTTPFRLVYGKSCHLPVEVEHRALWALRTVCLDSSSAGKERFFQVNELDEWRAQAFH
;
A
#
# COMPACT_ATOMS: atom_id res chain seq x y z
N MET A 1 25.96 -25.21 -30.57
CA MET A 1 25.47 -26.19 -29.58
C MET A 1 26.60 -26.71 -28.69
N LEU A 2 27.69 -27.26 -29.26
CA LEU A 2 28.84 -27.80 -28.52
C LEU A 2 29.53 -26.81 -27.54
N LYS A 3 29.76 -25.56 -27.99
CA LYS A 3 30.38 -24.52 -27.14
C LYS A 3 29.57 -24.18 -25.89
N LYS A 4 28.24 -24.22 -25.99
CA LYS A 4 27.33 -23.98 -24.86
C LYS A 4 27.36 -25.15 -23.88
N PHE A 5 27.30 -26.38 -24.40
CA PHE A 5 27.41 -27.58 -23.59
C PHE A 5 28.70 -27.62 -22.76
N LEU A 6 29.86 -27.36 -23.39
CA LEU A 6 31.15 -27.33 -22.68
C LEU A 6 31.22 -26.20 -21.64
N SER A 7 30.62 -25.04 -21.94
CA SER A 7 30.51 -23.94 -20.98
C SER A 7 29.61 -24.27 -19.79
N ASP A 8 28.54 -25.05 -20.01
CA ASP A 8 27.59 -25.42 -18.96
C ASP A 8 28.12 -26.60 -18.12
N ALA A 9 28.87 -27.52 -18.73
CA ALA A 9 29.42 -28.72 -18.08
C ALA A 9 30.34 -28.40 -16.89
N LYS A 10 31.02 -27.24 -16.88
CA LYS A 10 31.88 -26.81 -15.76
C LYS A 10 31.12 -26.59 -14.45
N TYR A 11 29.80 -26.45 -14.51
CA TYR A 11 28.95 -26.31 -13.33
C TYR A 11 28.43 -27.65 -12.82
N TYR A 12 28.78 -28.76 -13.46
CA TYR A 12 28.34 -30.09 -13.09
C TYR A 12 29.54 -30.95 -12.71
N PHE A 13 29.32 -31.85 -11.75
CA PHE A 13 30.30 -32.86 -11.40
C PHE A 13 29.58 -34.15 -11.00
N TRP A 14 30.25 -35.27 -11.24
CA TRP A 14 29.75 -36.60 -10.91
C TRP A 14 30.41 -37.06 -9.61
N ASP A 15 29.59 -37.49 -8.65
CA ASP A 15 30.04 -38.16 -7.43
C ASP A 15 29.16 -39.40 -7.24
N ASP A 16 29.74 -40.57 -7.51
CA ASP A 16 29.00 -41.80 -7.77
C ASP A 16 28.04 -42.16 -6.63
N PRO A 17 26.75 -42.47 -6.91
CA PRO A 17 26.12 -42.66 -8.23
C PRO A 17 25.37 -41.42 -8.77
N TYR A 18 25.65 -40.21 -8.25
CA TYR A 18 24.82 -39.03 -8.47
C TYR A 18 25.51 -37.92 -9.25
N LEU A 19 24.73 -37.22 -10.08
CA LEU A 19 25.15 -35.98 -10.73
C LEU A 19 24.80 -34.79 -9.84
N PHE A 20 25.74 -33.87 -9.66
CA PHE A 20 25.55 -32.62 -8.93
C PHE A 20 25.77 -31.41 -9.81
N ARG A 21 25.15 -30.29 -9.43
CA ARG A 21 25.33 -28.98 -10.05
C ARG A 21 25.64 -27.91 -9.01
N ILE A 22 26.62 -27.06 -9.30
CA ILE A 22 26.87 -25.81 -8.61
C ILE A 22 25.94 -24.74 -9.20
N CYS A 23 24.96 -24.30 -8.41
CA CYS A 23 23.99 -23.30 -8.83
C CYS A 23 24.57 -21.87 -8.71
N ALA A 24 23.84 -20.87 -9.24
CA ALA A 24 24.29 -19.48 -9.25
C ALA A 24 24.52 -18.89 -7.85
N ASP A 25 23.83 -19.41 -6.85
CA ASP A 25 24.00 -19.10 -5.42
C ASP A 25 25.17 -19.84 -4.76
N GLN A 26 26.01 -20.52 -5.55
CA GLN A 26 27.14 -21.33 -5.10
C GLN A 26 26.76 -22.55 -4.26
N VAL A 27 25.47 -22.91 -4.19
CA VAL A 27 25.00 -24.09 -3.48
C VAL A 27 25.02 -25.30 -4.43
N VAL A 28 25.60 -26.39 -3.95
CA VAL A 28 25.63 -27.69 -4.64
C VAL A 28 24.28 -28.36 -4.49
N ARG A 29 23.71 -28.82 -5.62
CA ARG A 29 22.42 -29.52 -5.64
C ARG A 29 22.51 -30.79 -6.47
N ARG A 30 21.87 -31.87 -5.99
CA ARG A 30 21.74 -33.12 -6.75
C ARG A 30 20.82 -32.90 -7.95
N CYS A 31 21.25 -33.35 -9.11
CA CYS A 31 20.45 -33.39 -10.32
C CYS A 31 19.49 -34.58 -10.25
N ILE A 32 18.19 -34.28 -10.32
CA ILE A 32 17.14 -35.28 -10.16
C ILE A 32 16.74 -35.84 -11.54
N PRO A 33 16.67 -37.18 -11.70
CA PRO A 33 16.17 -37.82 -12.91
C PRO A 33 14.63 -37.73 -12.98
N GLU A 34 14.07 -37.84 -14.20
CA GLU A 34 12.65 -37.55 -14.46
C GLU A 34 11.67 -38.41 -13.67
N ASP A 35 12.04 -39.65 -13.36
CA ASP A 35 11.27 -40.60 -12.58
C ASP A 35 11.11 -40.20 -11.09
N GLU A 36 12.11 -39.52 -10.51
CA GLU A 36 12.07 -39.04 -9.12
C GLU A 36 11.37 -37.67 -8.97
N MET A 37 11.21 -36.89 -10.06
CA MET A 37 10.71 -35.51 -9.99
C MET A 37 9.32 -35.39 -9.37
N ASN A 38 8.40 -36.28 -9.75
CA ASN A 38 7.01 -36.23 -9.27
C ASN A 38 6.90 -36.52 -7.78
N GLU A 39 7.69 -37.46 -7.27
CA GLU A 39 7.74 -37.80 -5.84
C GLU A 39 8.26 -36.62 -5.02
N ILE A 40 9.35 -35.98 -5.47
CA ILE A 40 9.91 -34.79 -4.80
C ILE A 40 8.92 -33.61 -4.83
N LEU A 41 8.25 -33.37 -5.96
CA LEU A 41 7.21 -32.34 -6.07
C LEU A 41 6.03 -32.62 -5.15
N TYR A 42 5.60 -33.88 -5.05
CA TYR A 42 4.58 -34.31 -4.10
C TYR A 42 5.00 -33.98 -2.66
N HIS A 43 6.18 -34.39 -2.22
CA HIS A 43 6.65 -34.10 -0.85
C HIS A 43 6.76 -32.61 -0.55
N CYS A 44 7.25 -31.81 -1.49
CA CYS A 44 7.42 -30.36 -1.30
C CYS A 44 6.09 -29.58 -1.33
N HIS A 45 5.07 -30.08 -2.04
CA HIS A 45 3.79 -29.41 -2.21
C HIS A 45 2.68 -29.99 -1.33
N ALA A 46 2.41 -31.29 -1.41
CA ALA A 46 1.24 -31.97 -0.82
C ALA A 46 1.57 -33.00 0.27
N GLY A 47 2.84 -33.36 0.45
CA GLY A 47 3.28 -34.28 1.50
C GLY A 47 3.11 -33.71 2.92
N PRO A 48 3.49 -34.46 3.97
CA PRO A 48 3.29 -34.05 5.37
C PRO A 48 3.93 -32.70 5.75
N THR A 49 5.01 -32.34 5.06
CA THR A 49 5.70 -31.05 5.24
C THR A 49 5.32 -30.03 4.16
N GLY A 50 4.53 -30.44 3.16
CA GLY A 50 4.04 -29.63 2.04
C GLY A 50 2.83 -28.78 2.44
N GLY A 51 2.88 -27.48 2.11
CA GLY A 51 1.86 -26.51 2.52
C GLY A 51 0.91 -26.07 1.41
N HIS A 52 0.78 -26.84 0.32
CA HIS A 52 0.01 -26.48 -0.87
C HIS A 52 0.37 -25.09 -1.45
N PHE A 53 1.65 -24.73 -1.39
CA PHE A 53 2.13 -23.44 -1.87
C PHE A 53 2.11 -23.34 -3.41
N SER A 54 2.16 -22.11 -3.93
CA SER A 54 2.22 -21.85 -5.37
C SER A 54 3.47 -22.46 -6.01
N GLY A 55 3.41 -22.76 -7.32
CA GLY A 55 4.48 -23.48 -8.03
C GLY A 55 5.87 -22.85 -7.88
N ASN A 56 5.98 -21.51 -7.87
CA ASN A 56 7.25 -20.82 -7.62
C ASN A 56 7.79 -21.03 -6.19
N ARG A 57 6.92 -21.12 -5.18
CA ARG A 57 7.35 -21.44 -3.80
C ARG A 57 7.72 -22.91 -3.65
N THR A 58 6.96 -23.80 -4.28
CA THR A 58 7.30 -25.24 -4.33
C THR A 58 8.67 -25.45 -4.98
N ALA A 59 8.94 -24.82 -6.13
CA ALA A 59 10.23 -24.89 -6.80
C ALA A 59 11.39 -24.38 -5.92
N ARG A 60 11.20 -23.28 -5.19
CA ARG A 60 12.22 -22.79 -4.24
C ARG A 60 12.49 -23.77 -3.11
N ARG A 61 11.44 -24.41 -2.59
CA ARG A 61 11.59 -25.43 -1.55
C ARG A 61 12.38 -26.65 -2.03
N VAL A 62 12.17 -27.07 -3.27
CA VAL A 62 12.97 -28.13 -3.90
C VAL A 62 14.46 -27.73 -3.96
N LEU A 63 14.76 -26.47 -4.30
CA LEU A 63 16.12 -25.94 -4.27
C LEU A 63 16.70 -25.91 -2.84
N GLU A 64 15.89 -25.53 -1.84
CA GLU A 64 16.30 -25.53 -0.42
C GLU A 64 16.59 -26.95 0.10
N CYS A 65 15.88 -27.96 -0.41
CA CYS A 65 16.15 -29.37 -0.13
C CYS A 65 17.40 -29.92 -0.84
N GLY A 66 18.11 -29.10 -1.61
CA GLY A 66 19.34 -29.51 -2.29
C GLY A 66 19.11 -30.21 -3.63
N TYR A 67 17.95 -30.04 -4.26
CA TYR A 67 17.61 -30.71 -5.51
C TYR A 67 17.49 -29.73 -6.68
N TYR A 68 17.81 -30.19 -7.89
CA TYR A 68 17.77 -29.36 -9.09
C TYR A 68 17.43 -30.18 -10.34
N TRP A 69 16.68 -29.58 -11.26
CA TRP A 69 16.63 -30.00 -12.66
C TRP A 69 16.28 -28.80 -13.56
N PRO A 70 16.59 -28.84 -14.87
CA PRO A 70 16.46 -27.68 -15.77
C PRO A 70 15.08 -27.03 -15.84
N THR A 71 14.02 -27.84 -15.78
CA THR A 71 12.63 -27.40 -15.94
C THR A 71 11.88 -27.23 -14.62
N LEU A 72 12.57 -27.28 -13.47
CA LEU A 72 12.00 -27.25 -12.12
C LEU A 72 10.84 -26.27 -11.93
N PHE A 73 11.02 -24.99 -12.28
CA PHE A 73 9.97 -23.99 -12.12
C PHE A 73 8.76 -24.23 -13.01
N LYS A 74 8.97 -24.72 -14.24
CA LYS A 74 7.89 -25.07 -15.16
C LYS A 74 7.12 -26.28 -14.61
N ASP A 75 7.83 -27.33 -14.23
CA ASP A 75 7.23 -28.59 -13.77
C ASP A 75 6.51 -28.42 -12.44
N ALA A 76 7.07 -27.63 -11.51
CA ALA A 76 6.39 -27.27 -10.27
C ALA A 76 5.10 -26.48 -10.52
N ASN A 77 5.10 -25.53 -11.46
CA ASN A 77 3.88 -24.81 -11.82
C ASN A 77 2.83 -25.72 -12.47
N SER A 78 3.25 -26.61 -13.39
CA SER A 78 2.36 -27.60 -14.00
C SER A 78 1.78 -28.58 -12.96
N TYR A 79 2.61 -29.05 -12.03
CA TYR A 79 2.19 -29.94 -10.94
C TYR A 79 1.12 -29.27 -10.05
N VAL A 80 1.38 -28.04 -9.58
CA VAL A 80 0.41 -27.29 -8.76
C VAL A 80 -0.87 -26.99 -9.53
N ALA A 81 -0.79 -26.69 -10.83
CA ALA A 81 -1.96 -26.49 -11.68
C ALA A 81 -2.82 -27.77 -11.82
N SER A 82 -2.22 -28.96 -11.72
CA SER A 82 -2.94 -30.24 -11.72
C SER A 82 -3.45 -30.68 -10.34
N CYS A 83 -3.09 -29.99 -9.26
CA CYS A 83 -3.46 -30.39 -7.90
C CYS A 83 -4.95 -30.10 -7.62
N ASP A 84 -5.78 -31.15 -7.55
CA ASP A 84 -7.24 -31.07 -7.31
C ASP A 84 -7.59 -30.21 -6.07
N ARG A 85 -6.89 -30.39 -4.95
CA ARG A 85 -7.14 -29.61 -3.72
C ARG A 85 -6.89 -28.11 -3.93
N CYS A 86 -5.84 -27.74 -4.67
CA CYS A 86 -5.54 -26.35 -4.99
C CYS A 86 -6.53 -25.77 -6.02
N GLN A 87 -7.00 -26.58 -6.97
CA GLN A 87 -8.00 -26.15 -7.96
C GLN A 87 -9.37 -25.92 -7.32
N ARG A 88 -9.79 -26.77 -6.37
CA ARG A 88 -11.07 -26.62 -5.65
C ARG A 88 -11.09 -25.44 -4.68
N VAL A 89 -9.93 -25.06 -4.16
CA VAL A 89 -9.76 -23.95 -3.19
C VAL A 89 -9.30 -22.66 -3.89
N GLY A 90 -9.12 -22.67 -5.21
CA GLY A 90 -8.44 -21.62 -5.97
C GLY A 90 -8.87 -20.19 -5.62
N ASN A 91 -7.89 -19.34 -5.29
CA ASN A 91 -8.08 -17.90 -5.16
C ASN A 91 -8.23 -17.23 -6.53
N ILE A 92 -8.93 -16.09 -6.52
CA ILE A 92 -9.14 -15.14 -7.62
C ILE A 92 -7.82 -14.91 -8.38
N SER A 93 -7.83 -15.17 -9.69
CA SER A 93 -6.72 -15.00 -10.63
C SER A 93 -6.80 -13.66 -11.37
N LYS A 94 -5.73 -13.29 -12.10
CA LYS A 94 -5.77 -12.14 -13.03
C LYS A 94 -6.83 -12.27 -14.13
N ARG A 95 -7.29 -13.48 -14.45
CA ARG A 95 -8.37 -13.68 -15.44
C ARG A 95 -9.74 -13.38 -14.86
N ASP A 96 -9.84 -13.32 -13.54
CA ASP A 96 -11.01 -12.87 -12.80
C ASP A 96 -10.96 -11.35 -12.54
N GLU A 97 -9.94 -10.64 -13.04
CA GLU A 97 -9.92 -9.18 -13.07
C GLU A 97 -11.00 -8.69 -14.04
N MET A 98 -11.98 -7.95 -13.50
CA MET A 98 -12.96 -7.25 -14.33
C MET A 98 -12.25 -6.32 -15.33
N PRO A 99 -12.77 -6.17 -16.58
CA PRO A 99 -12.21 -5.23 -17.54
C PRO A 99 -12.07 -3.85 -16.90
N GLN A 100 -10.86 -3.27 -16.97
CA GLN A 100 -10.64 -1.90 -16.52
C GLN A 100 -11.43 -0.97 -17.43
N THR A 101 -12.64 -0.62 -16.99
CA THR A 101 -13.38 0.48 -17.59
C THR A 101 -12.60 1.73 -17.23
N TYR A 102 -12.23 2.52 -18.23
CA TYR A 102 -11.59 3.83 -18.05
C TYR A 102 -12.33 4.59 -16.95
N LEU A 103 -11.66 4.78 -15.81
CA LEU A 103 -12.14 5.66 -14.77
C LEU A 103 -12.34 7.03 -15.42
N LEU A 104 -13.53 7.60 -15.25
CA LEU A 104 -13.73 9.04 -15.39
C LEU A 104 -12.53 9.75 -14.74
N PRO A 105 -11.91 10.77 -15.37
CA PRO A 105 -10.81 11.50 -14.75
C PRO A 105 -11.29 12.01 -13.38
N CYS A 106 -10.74 11.41 -12.32
CA CYS A 106 -11.04 11.73 -10.93
C CYS A 106 -9.83 12.50 -10.40
N GLU A 107 -10.05 13.75 -10.02
CA GLU A 107 -9.02 14.56 -9.40
C GLU A 107 -8.95 14.27 -7.90
N VAL A 108 -7.85 14.73 -7.28
CA VAL A 108 -7.72 14.68 -5.82
C VAL A 108 -8.88 15.45 -5.20
N PHE A 109 -9.55 14.84 -4.23
CA PHE A 109 -10.73 15.37 -3.54
C PHE A 109 -12.05 15.36 -4.31
N ASP A 110 -12.11 14.81 -5.52
CA ASP A 110 -13.39 14.64 -6.25
C ASP A 110 -14.32 13.63 -5.57
N VAL A 111 -13.76 12.59 -4.95
CA VAL A 111 -14.52 11.47 -4.39
C VAL A 111 -14.01 11.15 -2.99
N TRP A 112 -14.91 11.21 -2.01
CA TRP A 112 -14.61 10.85 -0.63
C TRP A 112 -15.46 9.66 -0.18
N GLY A 113 -14.83 8.71 0.50
CA GLY A 113 -15.51 7.68 1.28
C GLY A 113 -15.64 8.12 2.72
N ILE A 114 -16.81 7.99 3.34
CA ILE A 114 -17.04 8.31 4.75
C ILE A 114 -17.60 7.09 5.48
N ASP A 115 -17.08 6.82 6.67
CA ASP A 115 -17.46 5.67 7.48
C ASP A 115 -17.31 5.93 8.98
N PHE A 116 -18.08 5.22 9.79
CA PHE A 116 -17.88 5.18 11.24
C PHE A 116 -17.12 3.93 11.63
N VAL A 117 -16.09 4.13 12.46
CA VAL A 117 -15.32 3.05 13.06
C VAL A 117 -15.64 2.98 14.54
N GLY A 118 -16.02 1.80 15.03
CA GLY A 118 -16.30 1.54 16.43
C GLY A 118 -17.42 0.50 16.64
N PRO A 119 -17.96 0.39 17.86
CA PRO A 119 -17.58 1.16 19.05
C PRO A 119 -16.22 0.72 19.65
N PHE A 120 -15.47 1.70 20.15
CA PHE A 120 -14.24 1.52 20.93
C PHE A 120 -14.52 1.65 22.45
N PRO A 121 -13.60 1.18 23.32
CA PRO A 121 -13.62 1.55 24.74
C PRO A 121 -13.70 3.07 24.90
N SER A 122 -14.46 3.56 25.88
CA SER A 122 -14.63 5.00 26.07
C SER A 122 -13.28 5.68 26.34
N SER A 123 -12.92 6.66 25.50
CA SER A 123 -11.74 7.51 25.65
C SER A 123 -12.17 8.97 25.72
N ARG A 124 -12.04 9.60 26.89
CA ARG A 124 -12.57 10.95 27.17
C ARG A 124 -14.03 11.14 26.74
N GLY A 125 -14.85 10.09 26.87
CA GLY A 125 -16.26 10.10 26.47
C GLY A 125 -16.51 9.77 24.99
N ASN A 126 -15.47 9.66 24.16
CA ASN A 126 -15.58 9.24 22.77
C ASN A 126 -15.63 7.72 22.64
N LYS A 127 -16.46 7.22 21.73
CA LYS A 127 -16.63 5.78 21.44
C LYS A 127 -16.50 5.44 19.97
N PHE A 128 -16.57 6.44 19.09
CA PHE A 128 -16.55 6.25 17.65
C PHE A 128 -15.52 7.16 17.01
N ILE A 129 -15.04 6.76 15.84
CA ILE A 129 -14.25 7.60 14.96
C ILE A 129 -15.04 7.77 13.67
N LEU A 130 -15.34 8.99 13.29
CA LEU A 130 -15.87 9.29 11.96
C LEU A 130 -14.68 9.56 11.04
N VAL A 131 -14.52 8.77 9.99
CA VAL A 131 -13.39 8.83 9.06
C VAL A 131 -13.89 9.21 7.68
N ALA A 132 -13.22 10.13 7.00
CA ALA A 132 -13.35 10.41 5.58
C ALA A 132 -12.02 10.19 4.85
N ILE A 133 -12.07 9.51 3.71
CA ILE A 133 -10.90 9.08 2.94
C ILE A 133 -11.07 9.55 1.50
N ASP A 134 -10.11 10.31 1.01
CA ASP A 134 -10.04 10.68 -0.40
C ASP A 134 -9.62 9.48 -1.26
N TYR A 135 -10.36 9.23 -2.34
CA TYR A 135 -10.16 8.04 -3.16
C TYR A 135 -8.86 8.07 -3.96
N VAL A 136 -8.41 9.26 -4.40
CA VAL A 136 -7.24 9.40 -5.27
C VAL A 136 -5.97 9.45 -4.44
N SER A 137 -5.87 10.43 -3.55
CA SER A 137 -4.67 10.67 -2.74
C SER A 137 -4.50 9.74 -1.55
N LYS A 138 -5.57 9.02 -1.18
CA LYS A 138 -5.64 8.24 0.07
C LYS A 138 -5.49 9.11 1.32
N TRP A 139 -5.73 10.41 1.21
CA TRP A 139 -5.75 11.31 2.35
C TRP A 139 -6.88 10.93 3.29
N VAL A 140 -6.61 10.94 4.59
CA VAL A 140 -7.58 10.58 5.62
C VAL A 140 -7.81 11.78 6.53
N GLU A 141 -9.07 12.13 6.76
CA GLU A 141 -9.52 13.00 7.84
C GLU A 141 -10.37 12.19 8.81
N ALA A 142 -10.20 12.39 10.11
CA ALA A 142 -11.03 11.72 11.09
C ALA A 142 -11.30 12.59 12.32
N ILE A 143 -12.40 12.31 13.01
CA ILE A 143 -12.72 12.91 14.31
C ILE A 143 -13.17 11.83 15.30
N ALA A 144 -12.78 11.98 16.56
CA ALA A 144 -13.36 11.20 17.66
C ALA A 144 -14.76 11.75 18.00
N SER A 145 -15.69 10.86 18.29
CA SER A 145 -17.07 11.22 18.64
C SER A 145 -17.65 10.33 19.75
N PRO A 146 -18.47 10.89 20.67
CA PRO A 146 -19.23 10.10 21.64
C PRO A 146 -20.34 9.26 21.01
N THR A 147 -20.93 9.75 19.92
CA THR A 147 -22.07 9.13 19.23
C THR A 147 -21.81 9.02 17.73
N ASN A 148 -22.56 8.13 17.07
CA ASN A 148 -22.56 7.98 15.62
C ASN A 148 -23.73 8.74 14.97
N ASP A 149 -24.09 9.91 15.49
CA ASP A 149 -25.29 10.63 15.04
C ASP A 149 -25.07 11.46 13.76
N ALA A 150 -26.16 11.65 13.00
CA ALA A 150 -26.22 12.49 11.81
C ALA A 150 -25.68 13.92 12.02
N ARG A 151 -25.88 14.51 13.21
CA ARG A 151 -25.41 15.87 13.53
C ARG A 151 -23.88 15.96 13.51
N VAL A 152 -23.20 14.91 13.99
CA VAL A 152 -21.75 14.81 13.97
C VAL A 152 -21.26 14.73 12.53
N VAL A 153 -21.91 13.90 11.72
CA VAL A 153 -21.61 13.75 10.29
C VAL A 153 -21.72 15.07 9.54
N VAL A 154 -22.85 15.78 9.68
CA VAL A 154 -23.06 17.06 8.99
C VAL A 154 -22.01 18.10 9.38
N ARG A 155 -21.65 18.18 10.68
CA ARG A 155 -20.61 19.10 11.16
C ARG A 155 -19.25 18.77 10.55
N PHE A 156 -18.91 17.49 10.52
CA PHE A 156 -17.65 17.00 9.97
C PHE A 156 -17.55 17.25 8.47
N VAL A 157 -18.59 16.90 7.71
CA VAL A 157 -18.65 17.10 6.25
C VAL A 157 -18.51 18.59 5.88
N LYS A 158 -19.16 19.50 6.61
CA LYS A 158 -18.97 20.94 6.38
C LYS A 158 -17.54 21.40 6.60
N LYS A 159 -16.86 20.89 7.64
CA LYS A 159 -15.44 21.18 7.89
C LYS A 159 -14.55 20.61 6.79
N LEU A 160 -14.83 19.39 6.34
CA LEU A 160 -14.13 18.75 5.24
C LEU A 160 -14.20 19.62 3.97
N PHE A 161 -15.40 20.07 3.61
CA PHE A 161 -15.62 20.89 2.42
C PHE A 161 -14.92 22.25 2.53
N SER A 162 -14.92 22.87 3.71
CA SER A 162 -14.21 24.14 3.91
C SER A 162 -12.69 24.04 3.82
N ARG A 163 -12.13 22.82 3.97
CA ARG A 163 -10.68 22.60 3.97
C ARG A 163 -10.15 22.12 2.63
N PHE A 164 -10.88 21.24 1.95
CA PHE A 164 -10.42 20.56 0.72
C PHE A 164 -11.25 20.92 -0.52
N GLY A 165 -12.28 21.75 -0.36
CA GLY A 165 -13.23 22.04 -1.42
C GLY A 165 -14.41 21.07 -1.43
N VAL A 166 -15.38 21.36 -2.29
CA VAL A 166 -16.60 20.57 -2.43
C VAL A 166 -16.33 19.40 -3.39
N PRO A 167 -16.51 18.15 -2.96
CA PRO A 167 -16.30 16.99 -3.82
C PRO A 167 -17.45 16.78 -4.78
N LYS A 168 -17.22 16.05 -5.87
CA LYS A 168 -18.29 15.61 -6.79
C LYS A 168 -19.15 14.51 -6.15
N VAL A 169 -18.52 13.59 -5.43
CA VAL A 169 -19.19 12.41 -4.87
C VAL A 169 -18.78 12.18 -3.40
N LEU A 170 -19.76 11.93 -2.55
CA LEU A 170 -19.56 11.36 -1.22
C LEU A 170 -20.13 9.93 -1.22
N ILE A 171 -19.33 8.96 -0.79
CA ILE A 171 -19.68 7.54 -0.72
C ILE A 171 -19.78 7.14 0.76
N SER A 172 -20.88 6.50 1.15
CA SER A 172 -21.04 5.94 2.50
C SER A 172 -21.70 4.57 2.46
N ASP A 173 -21.72 3.88 3.60
CA ASP A 173 -22.59 2.74 3.78
C ASP A 173 -24.08 3.16 3.85
N ARG A 174 -24.96 2.18 4.08
CA ARG A 174 -26.42 2.39 4.20
C ARG A 174 -26.88 2.67 5.64
N GLY A 175 -25.97 2.99 6.55
CA GLY A 175 -26.27 3.32 7.94
C GLY A 175 -27.20 4.52 8.06
N THR A 176 -28.11 4.48 9.04
CA THR A 176 -29.10 5.55 9.29
C THR A 176 -28.45 6.91 9.58
N HIS A 177 -27.24 6.89 10.14
CA HIS A 177 -26.43 8.07 10.40
C HIS A 177 -25.88 8.76 9.13
N PHE A 178 -25.86 8.07 7.99
CA PHE A 178 -25.64 8.67 6.68
C PHE A 178 -26.93 8.80 5.85
N ARG A 179 -27.95 7.98 6.13
CA ARG A 179 -29.27 8.06 5.50
C ARG A 179 -30.23 8.95 6.30
N ASN A 180 -30.07 10.27 6.17
CA ASN A 180 -30.92 11.25 6.86
C ASN A 180 -31.05 12.58 6.10
N ASP A 181 -32.17 13.26 6.33
CA ASP A 181 -32.50 14.54 5.67
C ASP A 181 -31.51 15.68 5.96
N PRO A 182 -30.94 15.82 7.19
CA PRO A 182 -29.91 16.82 7.44
C PRO A 182 -28.70 16.67 6.51
N LEU A 183 -28.16 15.46 6.36
CA LEU A 183 -27.04 15.22 5.46
C LEU A 183 -27.44 15.42 4.00
N ALA A 184 -28.58 14.86 3.57
CA ALA A 184 -29.06 15.01 2.20
C ALA A 184 -29.23 16.49 1.79
N ARG A 185 -29.77 17.33 2.69
CA ARG A 185 -29.89 18.78 2.46
C ARG A 185 -28.54 19.47 2.34
N VAL A 186 -27.55 19.11 3.15
CA VAL A 186 -26.20 19.67 3.05
C VAL A 186 -25.53 19.29 1.74
N LEU A 187 -25.61 18.01 1.35
CA LEU A 187 -25.01 17.53 0.10
C LEU A 187 -25.68 18.18 -1.11
N SER A 188 -27.03 18.26 -1.11
CA SER A 188 -27.78 18.94 -2.16
C SER A 188 -27.43 20.42 -2.27
N LYS A 189 -27.28 21.13 -1.13
CA LYS A 189 -26.88 22.55 -1.12
C LYS A 189 -25.54 22.79 -1.83
N TYR A 190 -24.59 21.87 -1.68
CA TYR A 190 -23.27 21.97 -2.30
C TYR A 190 -23.17 21.24 -3.65
N GLY A 191 -24.25 20.63 -4.15
CA GLY A 191 -24.23 19.89 -5.42
C GLY A 191 -23.46 18.56 -5.36
N VAL A 192 -23.25 18.00 -4.17
CA VAL A 192 -22.51 16.74 -3.97
C VAL A 192 -23.43 15.55 -4.21
N GLN A 193 -23.03 14.61 -5.05
CA GLN A 193 -23.75 13.36 -5.24
C GLN A 193 -23.48 12.39 -4.08
N HIS A 194 -24.52 11.97 -3.36
CA HIS A 194 -24.40 10.94 -2.33
C HIS A 194 -24.62 9.55 -2.91
N ARG A 195 -23.63 8.66 -2.82
CA ARG A 195 -23.74 7.26 -3.23
C ARG A 195 -23.71 6.35 -1.99
N GLN A 196 -24.76 5.54 -1.82
CA GLN A 196 -24.94 4.69 -0.64
C GLN A 196 -24.87 3.20 -0.99
N GLY A 197 -23.99 2.46 -0.33
CA GLY A 197 -23.84 1.01 -0.51
C GLY A 197 -23.61 0.59 -1.97
N VAL A 198 -23.09 1.52 -2.78
CA VAL A 198 -22.76 1.26 -4.17
C VAL A 198 -21.30 0.81 -4.16
N ALA A 199 -21.07 -0.44 -4.56
CA ALA A 199 -19.79 -0.84 -5.07
C ALA A 199 -19.54 -0.05 -6.36
N TYR A 200 -19.07 1.18 -6.24
CA TYR A 200 -18.18 1.68 -7.28
C TYR A 200 -17.06 0.67 -7.27
N HIS A 201 -16.97 -0.24 -8.25
CA HIS A 201 -16.00 -1.34 -8.38
C HIS A 201 -15.71 -2.19 -7.10
N PRO A 202 -15.72 -3.53 -7.13
CA PRO A 202 -15.24 -4.36 -6.01
C PRO A 202 -13.85 -3.97 -5.46
N GLN A 203 -13.01 -3.32 -6.28
CA GLN A 203 -11.71 -2.77 -5.90
C GLN A 203 -11.76 -1.47 -5.06
N THR A 204 -12.87 -0.73 -5.06
CA THR A 204 -12.97 0.63 -4.50
C THR A 204 -13.61 0.68 -3.12
N GLN A 205 -14.53 -0.22 -2.78
CA GLN A 205 -14.97 -0.40 -1.38
C GLN A 205 -13.84 -0.99 -0.52
N GLY A 206 -13.05 -1.89 -1.10
CA GLY A 206 -11.81 -2.38 -0.47
C GLY A 206 -10.82 -1.26 -0.13
N GLN A 207 -10.86 -0.10 -0.78
CA GLN A 207 -9.96 1.02 -0.44
C GLN A 207 -10.31 1.66 0.90
N VAL A 208 -11.61 1.91 1.14
CA VAL A 208 -12.09 2.48 2.42
C VAL A 208 -11.87 1.46 3.53
N GLU A 209 -12.19 0.19 3.29
CA GLU A 209 -11.96 -0.89 4.26
C GLU A 209 -10.48 -1.10 4.58
N ASN A 210 -9.59 -1.06 3.58
CA ASN A 210 -8.15 -1.17 3.77
C ASN A 210 -7.60 0.03 4.56
N ALA A 211 -8.03 1.25 4.24
CA ALA A 211 -7.60 2.44 4.96
C ALA A 211 -8.13 2.46 6.41
N ASN A 212 -9.36 2.02 6.63
CA ASN A 212 -9.92 1.84 7.97
C ASN A 212 -9.16 0.77 8.77
N ARG A 213 -8.78 -0.35 8.13
CA ARG A 213 -7.95 -1.39 8.75
C ARG A 213 -6.55 -0.89 9.10
N ASP A 214 -5.89 -0.19 8.17
CA ASP A 214 -4.58 0.43 8.39
C ASP A 214 -4.63 1.43 9.55
N LEU A 215 -5.65 2.30 9.58
CA LEU A 215 -5.83 3.28 10.66
C LEU A 215 -6.07 2.59 12.01
N LYS A 216 -6.89 1.53 12.04
CA LYS A 216 -7.08 0.70 13.25
C LYS A 216 -5.76 0.10 13.72
N ALA A 217 -4.95 -0.46 12.82
CA ALA A 217 -3.67 -1.06 13.18
C ALA A 217 -2.69 -0.03 13.76
N ILE A 218 -2.61 1.17 13.18
CA ILE A 218 -1.78 2.25 13.72
C ILE A 218 -2.27 2.67 15.12
N LEU A 219 -3.58 2.85 15.28
CA LEU A 219 -4.17 3.20 16.58
C LEU A 219 -3.94 2.11 17.63
N GLU A 220 -4.14 0.83 17.29
CA GLU A 220 -3.94 -0.29 18.22
C GLU A 220 -2.50 -0.37 18.71
N ASN A 221 -1.52 -0.03 17.87
CA ASN A 221 -0.11 0.00 18.25
C ASN A 221 0.30 1.25 19.04
N ALA A 222 -0.35 2.40 18.79
CA ALA A 222 -0.01 3.66 19.44
C ALA A 222 -0.64 3.83 20.83
N VAL A 223 -1.66 3.03 21.13
CA VAL A 223 -2.52 3.17 22.31
C VAL A 223 -1.98 2.35 23.49
N ALA A 224 -2.11 2.90 24.70
CA ALA A 224 -1.65 2.21 25.91
C ALA A 224 -2.41 0.90 26.14
N GLN A 225 -1.86 0.02 26.99
CA GLN A 225 -2.42 -1.30 27.27
C GLN A 225 -3.90 -1.27 27.73
N THR A 226 -4.33 -0.16 28.34
CA THR A 226 -5.71 0.04 28.82
C THR A 226 -6.70 0.45 27.73
N ARG A 227 -6.22 0.87 26.56
CA ARG A 227 -6.99 1.37 25.41
C ARG A 227 -7.95 2.53 25.69
N LYS A 228 -7.69 3.32 26.75
CA LYS A 228 -8.56 4.45 27.15
C LYS A 228 -8.09 5.82 26.65
N ASP A 229 -6.92 5.89 26.03
CA ASP A 229 -6.28 7.12 25.54
C ASP A 229 -6.32 7.26 24.00
N TRP A 230 -7.01 6.35 23.30
CA TRP A 230 -7.02 6.33 21.83
C TRP A 230 -7.50 7.64 21.18
N SER A 231 -8.43 8.36 21.80
CA SER A 231 -8.93 9.62 21.22
C SER A 231 -7.88 10.72 21.23
N GLU A 232 -6.92 10.67 22.16
CA GLU A 232 -5.79 11.61 22.26
C GLU A 232 -4.70 11.29 21.23
N LYS A 233 -4.55 10.00 20.89
CA LYS A 233 -3.57 9.50 19.92
C LYS A 233 -4.06 9.55 18.48
N LEU A 234 -5.30 10.00 18.25
CA LEU A 234 -5.88 10.00 16.91
C LEU A 234 -5.13 10.91 15.94
N ASP A 235 -4.72 12.10 16.37
CA ASP A 235 -3.98 13.03 15.51
C ASP A 235 -2.58 12.49 15.15
N ASP A 236 -1.88 11.89 16.11
CA ASP A 236 -0.59 11.23 15.88
C ASP A 236 -0.74 10.06 14.90
N ALA A 237 -1.78 9.25 15.05
CA ALA A 237 -2.07 8.12 14.17
C ALA A 237 -2.41 8.59 12.74
N LEU A 238 -3.20 9.65 12.60
CA LEU A 238 -3.50 10.26 11.29
C LEU A 238 -2.23 10.81 10.64
N TRP A 239 -1.36 11.47 11.41
CA TRP A 239 -0.11 12.00 10.90
C TRP A 239 0.85 10.89 10.43
N ALA A 240 0.99 9.81 11.20
CA ALA A 240 1.73 8.63 10.77
C ALA A 240 1.14 7.99 9.50
N PHE A 241 -0.20 7.89 9.41
CA PHE A 241 -0.87 7.37 8.23
C PHE A 241 -0.59 8.21 6.97
N ARG A 242 -0.68 9.54 7.09
CA ARG A 242 -0.53 10.49 5.97
C ARG A 242 0.91 10.57 5.45
N THR A 243 1.89 10.28 6.29
CA THR A 243 3.32 10.33 5.93
C THR A 243 3.90 8.97 5.55
N ALA A 244 3.20 7.87 5.82
CA ALA A 244 3.58 6.55 5.38
C ALA A 244 3.45 6.38 3.85
N TYR A 245 4.41 5.67 3.25
CA TYR A 245 4.38 5.34 1.83
C TYR A 245 3.24 4.36 1.53
N LYS A 246 2.49 4.61 0.46
CA LYS A 246 1.38 3.77 0.02
C LYS A 246 1.70 3.20 -1.37
N THR A 247 1.95 1.89 -1.42
CA THR A 247 2.30 1.16 -2.66
C THR A 247 1.34 1.43 -3.82
N PRO A 248 -0.01 1.48 -3.63
CA PRO A 248 -0.93 1.71 -4.75
C PRO A 248 -0.79 3.07 -5.45
N ILE A 249 -0.33 4.10 -4.73
CA ILE A 249 -0.14 5.45 -5.30
C ILE A 249 1.33 5.79 -5.56
N GLY A 250 2.27 4.89 -5.20
CA GLY A 250 3.70 5.09 -5.42
C GLY A 250 4.33 6.25 -4.63
N THR A 251 3.64 6.80 -3.63
CA THR A 251 4.08 7.96 -2.84
C THR A 251 3.35 8.01 -1.48
N THR A 252 3.57 9.08 -0.71
CA THR A 252 2.83 9.34 0.54
C THR A 252 1.60 10.20 0.25
N PRO A 253 0.46 10.00 0.97
CA PRO A 253 -0.70 10.88 0.85
C PRO A 253 -0.34 12.36 1.03
N PHE A 254 0.54 12.67 2.00
CA PHE A 254 1.01 14.03 2.23
C PHE A 254 1.71 14.64 1.02
N ARG A 255 2.63 13.91 0.38
CA ARG A 255 3.35 14.42 -0.79
C ARG A 255 2.42 14.64 -1.98
N LEU A 256 1.42 13.79 -2.14
CA LEU A 256 0.44 13.91 -3.21
C LEU A 256 -0.49 15.11 -3.03
N VAL A 257 -0.92 15.40 -1.79
CA VAL A 257 -1.80 16.55 -1.48
C VAL A 257 -1.06 17.88 -1.50
N TYR A 258 0.14 17.96 -0.91
CA TYR A 258 0.85 19.23 -0.73
C TYR A 258 1.98 19.47 -1.73
N GLY A 259 2.25 18.53 -2.63
CA GLY A 259 3.33 18.61 -3.62
C GLY A 259 4.75 18.57 -3.03
N LYS A 260 4.90 18.34 -1.72
CA LYS A 260 6.19 18.28 -1.02
C LYS A 260 6.21 17.18 0.03
N SER A 261 7.41 16.66 0.34
CA SER A 261 7.57 15.73 1.45
C SER A 261 7.20 16.39 2.78
N CYS A 262 6.62 15.59 3.70
CA CYS A 262 6.40 16.05 5.07
C CYS A 262 7.73 16.10 5.79
N HIS A 263 7.98 17.21 6.48
CA HIS A 263 9.10 17.30 7.40
C HIS A 263 8.77 16.55 8.69
N LEU A 264 9.68 15.69 9.15
CA LEU A 264 9.48 14.83 10.33
C LEU A 264 10.41 15.27 11.48
N PRO A 265 10.02 15.11 12.76
CA PRO A 265 10.84 15.45 13.92
C PRO A 265 12.23 14.80 13.91
N VAL A 266 12.35 13.56 13.41
CA VAL A 266 13.63 12.85 13.24
C VAL A 266 14.61 13.64 12.37
N GLU A 267 14.11 14.39 11.38
CA GLU A 267 14.95 15.23 10.53
C GLU A 267 15.46 16.46 11.26
N VAL A 268 14.74 16.96 12.27
CA VAL A 268 15.20 18.04 13.14
C VAL A 268 16.23 17.51 14.14
N GLU A 269 15.92 16.38 14.78
CA GLU A 269 16.80 15.71 15.76
C GLU A 269 18.15 15.32 15.14
N HIS A 270 18.12 14.73 13.94
CA HIS A 270 19.31 14.32 13.22
C HIS A 270 19.83 15.36 12.22
N ARG A 271 19.40 16.63 12.36
CA ARG A 271 19.97 17.78 11.64
C ARG A 271 20.01 17.59 10.11
N ALA A 272 18.89 17.18 9.51
CA ALA A 272 18.74 17.13 8.07
C ALA A 272 19.01 18.51 7.46
N LEU A 273 19.48 18.53 6.20
CA LEU A 273 19.93 19.76 5.53
C LEU A 273 18.88 20.89 5.57
N TRP A 274 17.60 20.57 5.38
CA TRP A 274 16.53 21.57 5.43
C TRP A 274 16.31 22.13 6.84
N ALA A 275 16.53 21.32 7.88
CA ALA A 275 16.40 21.72 9.28
C ALA A 275 17.61 22.55 9.75
N LEU A 276 18.77 22.34 9.12
CA LEU A 276 19.98 23.13 9.33
C LEU A 276 19.97 24.48 8.61
N ARG A 277 19.25 24.55 7.48
CA ARG A 277 19.04 25.84 6.80
C ARG A 277 18.23 26.73 7.74
N THR A 278 18.91 27.69 8.35
CA THR A 278 18.23 28.83 8.96
C THR A 278 17.32 29.44 7.90
N VAL A 279 16.05 29.68 8.25
CA VAL A 279 15.24 30.59 7.45
C VAL A 279 16.02 31.89 7.45
N CYS A 280 16.63 32.23 6.32
CA CYS A 280 17.41 33.45 6.18
C CYS A 280 16.39 34.59 6.16
N LEU A 281 15.96 35.00 7.35
CA LEU A 281 15.01 36.09 7.57
C LEU A 281 15.66 37.45 7.27
N ASP A 282 16.99 37.48 7.11
CA ASP A 282 17.69 38.61 6.52
C ASP A 282 17.61 38.56 5.00
N SER A 283 16.60 39.25 4.47
CA SER A 283 16.37 39.45 3.04
C SER A 283 17.63 39.96 2.30
N SER A 284 18.49 40.70 2.99
CA SER A 284 19.72 41.28 2.43
C SER A 284 20.77 40.20 2.13
N SER A 285 20.97 39.27 3.06
CA SER A 285 21.91 38.15 2.90
C SER A 285 21.39 37.13 1.88
N ALA A 286 20.10 36.78 1.95
CA ALA A 286 19.46 35.89 0.98
C ALA A 286 19.45 36.49 -0.45
N GLY A 287 19.28 37.81 -0.57
CA GLY A 287 19.33 38.54 -1.83
C GLY A 287 20.73 38.50 -2.47
N LYS A 288 21.79 38.67 -1.67
CA LYS A 288 23.18 38.56 -2.15
C LYS A 288 23.52 37.14 -2.61
N GLU A 289 23.15 36.13 -1.82
CA GLU A 289 23.45 34.73 -2.14
C GLU A 289 22.69 34.27 -3.40
N ARG A 290 21.43 34.70 -3.56
CA ARG A 290 20.65 34.48 -4.79
C ARG A 290 21.21 35.24 -5.99
N PHE A 291 21.71 36.46 -5.81
CA PHE A 291 22.38 37.23 -6.87
C PHE A 291 23.62 36.49 -7.40
N PHE A 292 24.45 35.94 -6.51
CA PHE A 292 25.60 35.14 -6.92
C PHE A 292 25.19 33.86 -7.67
N GLN A 293 24.17 33.13 -7.20
CA GLN A 293 23.66 31.93 -7.87
C GLN A 293 23.09 32.22 -9.27
N VAL A 294 22.45 33.37 -9.47
CA VAL A 294 21.91 33.78 -10.78
C VAL A 294 23.05 34.15 -11.74
N ASN A 295 24.05 34.89 -11.28
CA ASN A 295 25.23 35.20 -12.10
C ASN A 295 26.01 33.94 -12.49
N GLU A 296 26.16 32.99 -11.57
CA GLU A 296 26.82 31.70 -11.85
C GLU A 296 26.04 30.91 -12.93
N LEU A 297 24.70 30.89 -12.85
CA LEU A 297 23.85 30.30 -13.89
C LEU A 297 23.98 31.00 -15.24
N ASP A 298 24.11 32.32 -15.26
CA ASP A 298 24.29 33.09 -16.50
C ASP A 298 25.69 32.89 -17.10
N GLU A 299 26.73 32.73 -16.28
CA GLU A 299 28.05 32.31 -16.74
C GLU A 299 28.01 30.90 -17.35
N TRP A 300 27.31 29.96 -16.73
CA TRP A 300 27.13 28.60 -17.27
C TRP A 300 26.37 28.61 -18.59
N ARG A 301 25.34 29.47 -18.71
CA ARG A 301 24.62 29.67 -19.98
C ARG A 301 25.53 30.26 -21.04
N ALA A 302 26.32 31.27 -20.72
CA ALA A 302 27.27 31.88 -21.65
C ALA A 302 28.32 30.87 -22.14
N GLN A 303 28.81 30.00 -21.24
CA GLN A 303 29.70 28.90 -21.60
C GLN A 303 29.03 27.82 -22.46
N ALA A 304 27.73 27.59 -22.30
CA ALA A 304 26.98 26.63 -23.12
C ALA A 304 26.70 27.11 -24.56
N PHE A 305 26.87 28.41 -24.84
CA PHE A 305 26.73 28.98 -26.19
C PHE A 305 28.09 29.14 -26.92
N HIS A 306 29.19 28.68 -26.32
CA HIS A 306 30.53 28.65 -26.91
C HIS A 306 31.01 27.22 -27.20
#